data_AF-A0A2Z6N4J3-F1
#
_entry.id   AF-A0A2Z6N4J3-F1
#
_cell.length_a   1.000
_cell.length_b   1.000
_cell.length_c   1.000
_cell.angle_alpha   90.00
_cell.angle_beta   90.00
_cell.angle_gamma   90.00
#
_symmetry.space_group_name_H-M   'P 1'
#
loop_
_entity.id
_entity.type
_entity.pdbx_description
1 polymer ?
#
loop_
_entity_poly.entity_id
_entity_poly.type
_entity_poly.pdbx_seq_one_letter_code
_entity_poly.pdbx_strand_id
1 'polypeptide(L)'
;MDLQNDAVSKPISVIACISLALLYVVTLYAPTFLLRLPPPSSFTNFMIRRFLCAIVSTTLSLFITPLILPVQTRDLKYIFGVYGLRVDHMWQALVLPLALTSLMYAGSLLLKSLQLFDFWRQHAFFGGGLSFDSFKCAATSFIDWLSAISSNVMTWRNYIVGPLTEELVFRACMIPILLCGGFKPYNTMVLGPIFFSLAHLNHFMEIYTKQNYIIKKAAMIIGLQLGYTVLFGSYASFLFIRTGHLAAPLVAHVYCNFMGLPVLHSQRSGIVTIASIIGFLGFLWLLFPMTGPELYNDRIDNCSCWQ
;
A
#
# COMPACT_ATOMS: atom_id res chain seq x y z
N MET A 1 -27.30 -34.36 -3.48
CA MET A 1 -27.86 -33.49 -2.43
C MET A 1 -27.06 -32.21 -2.50
N ASP A 2 -27.63 -31.23 -3.19
CA ASP A 2 -26.95 -30.09 -3.80
C ASP A 2 -26.49 -29.07 -2.75
N LEU A 3 -25.19 -28.74 -2.78
CA LEU A 3 -24.54 -27.73 -1.94
C LEU A 3 -23.99 -26.59 -2.81
N GLN A 4 -24.80 -26.15 -3.79
CA GLN A 4 -24.38 -25.19 -4.82
C GLN A 4 -25.27 -23.94 -4.88
N ASN A 5 -25.68 -23.40 -3.71
CA ASN A 5 -26.58 -22.23 -3.66
C ASN A 5 -26.10 -21.00 -2.88
N ASP A 6 -24.89 -20.99 -2.32
CA ASP A 6 -24.37 -19.83 -1.57
C ASP A 6 -23.14 -19.18 -2.23
N ALA A 7 -22.97 -19.27 -3.56
CA ALA A 7 -21.87 -18.57 -4.24
C ALA A 7 -22.33 -17.21 -4.77
N VAL A 8 -21.65 -16.12 -4.40
CA VAL A 8 -21.88 -14.79 -4.97
C VAL A 8 -21.55 -14.84 -6.45
N SER A 9 -22.43 -14.31 -7.31
CA SER A 9 -22.16 -14.32 -8.74
C SER A 9 -21.00 -13.38 -9.12
N LYS A 10 -20.27 -13.74 -10.17
CA LYS A 10 -19.19 -12.88 -10.74
C LYS A 10 -19.62 -11.44 -11.02
N PRO A 11 -20.78 -11.16 -11.68
CA PRO A 11 -21.19 -9.78 -11.93
C PRO A 11 -21.49 -9.02 -10.64
N ILE A 12 -22.12 -9.66 -9.63
CA ILE A 12 -22.36 -9.03 -8.32
C ILE A 12 -21.04 -8.66 -7.65
N SER A 13 -20.04 -9.54 -7.71
CA SER A 13 -18.72 -9.30 -7.13
C SER A 13 -18.00 -8.11 -7.77
N VAL A 14 -18.07 -7.99 -9.11
CA VAL A 14 -17.50 -6.85 -9.84
C VAL A 14 -18.22 -5.55 -9.51
N ILE A 15 -19.56 -5.57 -9.50
CA ILE A 15 -20.38 -4.40 -9.15
C ILE A 15 -20.06 -3.95 -7.72
N ALA A 16 -19.99 -4.89 -6.76
CA ALA A 16 -19.61 -4.60 -5.38
C ALA A 16 -18.24 -3.93 -5.28
N CYS A 17 -17.23 -4.45 -5.99
CA CYS A 17 -15.90 -3.83 -6.02
C CYS A 17 -15.94 -2.41 -6.61
N ILE A 18 -16.65 -2.21 -7.72
CA ILE A 18 -16.83 -0.87 -8.31
C ILE A 18 -17.50 0.07 -7.31
N SER A 19 -18.57 -0.38 -6.64
CA SER A 19 -19.27 0.40 -5.63
C SER A 19 -18.38 0.76 -4.44
N LEU A 20 -17.55 -0.16 -3.93
CA LEU A 20 -16.59 0.11 -2.87
C LEU A 20 -15.50 1.11 -3.31
N ALA A 21 -14.97 0.98 -4.53
CA ALA A 21 -14.00 1.91 -5.09
C ALA A 21 -14.60 3.34 -5.19
N LEU A 22 -15.81 3.44 -5.73
CA LEU A 22 -16.52 4.71 -5.88
C LEU A 22 -16.85 5.31 -4.51
N LEU A 23 -17.33 4.51 -3.56
CA LEU A 23 -17.58 4.94 -2.18
C LEU A 23 -16.31 5.52 -1.56
N TYR A 24 -15.16 4.86 -1.72
CA TYR A 24 -13.89 5.36 -1.21
C TYR A 24 -13.51 6.72 -1.83
N VAL A 25 -13.52 6.82 -3.16
CA VAL A 25 -13.11 8.04 -3.89
C VAL A 25 -14.06 9.19 -3.65
N VAL A 26 -15.36 8.96 -3.77
CA VAL A 26 -16.39 10.00 -3.67
C VAL A 26 -16.41 10.57 -2.26
N THR A 27 -16.35 9.72 -1.23
CA THR A 27 -16.28 10.20 0.16
C THR A 27 -14.98 10.96 0.43
N LEU A 28 -13.84 10.55 -0.15
CA LEU A 28 -12.54 11.18 0.08
C LEU A 28 -12.40 12.56 -0.59
N TYR A 29 -12.94 12.75 -1.79
CA TYR A 29 -12.70 13.95 -2.62
C TYR A 29 -13.91 14.88 -2.73
N ALA A 30 -15.12 14.41 -2.49
CA ALA A 30 -16.33 15.23 -2.56
C ALA A 30 -17.01 15.50 -1.19
N PRO A 31 -16.34 15.54 -0.02
CA PRO A 31 -17.05 15.75 1.24
C PRO A 31 -17.69 17.14 1.32
N THR A 32 -17.05 18.16 0.74
CA THR A 32 -17.60 19.53 0.65
C THR A 32 -18.89 19.56 -0.16
N PHE A 33 -18.97 18.78 -1.24
CA PHE A 33 -20.15 18.71 -2.10
C PHE A 33 -21.26 17.86 -1.47
N LEU A 34 -20.91 16.69 -0.91
CA LEU A 34 -21.85 15.74 -0.32
C LEU A 34 -22.46 16.24 0.99
N LEU A 35 -21.63 16.81 1.87
CA LEU A 35 -22.02 17.22 3.21
C LEU A 35 -22.26 18.73 3.33
N ARG A 36 -22.19 19.48 2.21
CA ARG A 36 -22.30 20.94 2.16
C ARG A 36 -21.44 21.66 3.20
N LEU A 37 -20.23 21.13 3.44
CA LEU A 37 -19.34 21.68 4.45
C LEU A 37 -18.76 23.02 3.98
N PRO A 38 -18.49 23.98 4.88
CA PRO A 38 -17.80 25.21 4.52
C PRO A 38 -16.39 24.89 4.01
N PRO A 39 -15.79 25.70 3.12
CA PRO A 39 -14.45 25.46 2.63
C PRO A 39 -13.44 25.37 3.79
N PRO A 40 -12.41 24.52 3.69
CA PRO A 40 -11.44 24.35 4.77
C PRO A 40 -10.65 25.65 4.97
N SER A 41 -10.50 26.06 6.23
CA SER A 41 -9.78 27.29 6.60
C SER A 41 -8.25 27.18 6.47
N SER A 42 -7.71 25.97 6.44
CA SER A 42 -6.28 25.69 6.30
C SER A 42 -6.03 24.38 5.57
N PHE A 43 -4.82 24.20 5.04
CA PHE A 43 -4.40 22.94 4.42
C PHE A 43 -4.47 21.76 5.40
N THR A 44 -4.06 21.96 6.66
CA THR A 44 -4.15 20.94 7.71
C THR A 44 -5.60 20.52 7.96
N ASN A 45 -6.53 21.48 8.05
CA ASN A 45 -7.95 21.18 8.21
C ASN A 45 -8.54 20.45 7.00
N PHE A 46 -8.10 20.79 5.79
CA PHE A 46 -8.45 20.04 4.58
C PHE A 46 -7.99 18.58 4.65
N MET A 47 -6.74 18.33 5.07
CA MET A 47 -6.19 16.99 5.19
C MET A 47 -6.87 16.16 6.29
N ILE A 48 -7.11 16.75 7.47
CA ILE A 48 -7.84 16.07 8.56
C ILE A 48 -9.24 15.65 8.12
N ARG A 49 -9.97 16.52 7.41
CA ARG A 49 -11.28 16.15 6.86
C ARG A 49 -11.20 14.95 5.92
N ARG A 50 -10.20 14.93 5.04
CA ARG A 50 -9.96 13.78 4.14
C ARG A 50 -9.64 12.50 4.92
N PHE A 51 -8.86 12.58 6.02
CA PHE A 51 -8.60 11.42 6.87
C PHE A 51 -9.87 10.88 7.51
N LEU A 52 -10.71 11.76 8.07
CA LEU A 52 -11.99 11.36 8.66
C LEU A 52 -12.89 10.70 7.62
N CYS A 53 -12.97 11.27 6.41
CA CYS A 53 -13.70 10.69 5.29
C CYS A 53 -13.17 9.32 4.87
N ALA A 54 -11.84 9.15 4.80
CA ALA A 54 -11.20 7.87 4.50
C ALA A 54 -11.56 6.81 5.55
N ILE A 55 -11.49 7.17 6.84
CA ILE A 55 -11.82 6.29 7.96
C ILE A 55 -13.30 5.88 7.92
N VAL A 56 -14.21 6.84 7.73
CA VAL A 56 -15.66 6.57 7.64
C VAL A 56 -15.95 5.63 6.46
N SER A 57 -15.39 5.92 5.28
CA SER A 57 -15.58 5.10 4.08
C SER A 57 -15.01 3.69 4.25
N THR A 58 -13.85 3.57 4.90
CA THR A 58 -13.21 2.28 5.20
C THR A 58 -14.05 1.47 6.18
N THR A 59 -14.51 2.07 7.28
CA THR A 59 -15.38 1.42 8.27
C THR A 59 -16.68 0.94 7.64
N LEU A 60 -17.29 1.76 6.77
CA LEU A 60 -18.49 1.39 6.04
C LEU A 60 -18.22 0.21 5.08
N SER A 61 -17.08 0.22 4.38
CA SER A 61 -16.66 -0.88 3.49
C SER A 61 -16.46 -2.20 4.25
N LEU A 62 -15.84 -2.13 5.43
CA LEU A 62 -15.65 -3.29 6.33
C LEU A 62 -16.96 -3.81 6.92
N PHE A 63 -17.99 -2.96 7.02
CA PHE A 63 -19.32 -3.37 7.47
C PHE A 63 -20.16 -3.97 6.33
N ILE A 64 -20.06 -3.43 5.11
CA ILE A 64 -20.81 -3.89 3.93
C ILE A 64 -20.28 -5.24 3.43
N THR A 65 -18.97 -5.45 3.46
CA THR A 65 -18.34 -6.63 2.86
C THR A 65 -18.86 -7.98 3.40
N PRO A 66 -19.02 -8.20 4.73
CA PRO A 66 -19.55 -9.45 5.25
C PRO A 66 -21.02 -9.68 4.92
N LEU A 67 -21.76 -8.61 4.54
CA LEU A 67 -23.15 -8.72 4.07
C LEU A 67 -23.23 -9.22 2.63
N ILE A 68 -22.18 -9.01 1.84
CA ILE A 68 -22.06 -9.48 0.45
C ILE A 68 -21.48 -10.88 0.42
N LEU A 69 -20.52 -11.16 1.29
CA LEU A 69 -19.86 -12.47 1.34
C LEU A 69 -20.83 -13.55 1.85
N PRO A 70 -20.76 -14.77 1.31
CA PRO A 70 -21.61 -15.89 1.72
C PRO A 70 -21.04 -16.54 2.99
N VAL A 71 -20.84 -15.74 4.04
CA VAL A 71 -20.28 -16.24 5.29
C VAL A 71 -21.41 -16.85 6.11
N GLN A 72 -21.41 -18.19 6.18
CA GLN A 72 -22.45 -18.96 6.88
C GLN A 72 -22.50 -18.70 8.40
N THR A 73 -21.39 -18.22 8.99
CA THR A 73 -21.26 -17.90 10.41
C THR A 73 -20.86 -16.45 10.63
N ARG A 74 -21.70 -15.63 11.25
CA ARG A 74 -21.39 -14.22 11.63
C ARG A 74 -20.39 -14.11 12.80
N ASP A 75 -19.46 -15.05 12.94
CA ASP A 75 -18.40 -15.00 13.95
C ASP A 75 -17.34 -13.96 13.54
N LEU A 76 -17.07 -13.02 14.45
CA LEU A 76 -16.08 -11.96 14.25
C LEU A 76 -14.68 -12.50 13.98
N LYS A 77 -14.30 -13.65 14.58
CA LYS A 77 -12.99 -14.26 14.35
C LYS A 77 -12.83 -14.72 12.91
N TYR A 78 -13.89 -15.29 12.34
CA TYR A 78 -13.90 -15.71 10.94
C TYR A 78 -13.84 -14.50 10.00
N ILE A 79 -14.64 -13.45 10.28
CA ILE A 79 -14.63 -12.21 9.48
C ILE A 79 -13.24 -11.55 9.49
N PHE A 80 -12.58 -11.45 10.64
CA PHE A 80 -11.22 -10.94 10.73
C PHE A 80 -10.21 -11.82 9.98
N GLY A 81 -10.38 -13.14 10.03
CA GLY A 81 -9.60 -14.08 9.22
C GLY A 81 -9.73 -13.81 7.72
N VAL A 82 -10.95 -13.58 7.23
CA VAL A 82 -11.21 -13.25 5.81
C VAL A 82 -10.55 -11.94 5.40
N TYR A 83 -10.52 -10.95 6.30
CA TYR A 83 -9.81 -9.68 6.09
C TYR A 83 -8.29 -9.78 6.20
N GLY A 84 -7.75 -10.94 6.56
CA GLY A 84 -6.33 -11.12 6.86
C GLY A 84 -5.87 -10.32 8.09
N LEU A 85 -6.81 -9.96 8.98
CA LEU A 85 -6.54 -9.34 10.27
C LEU A 85 -6.24 -10.43 11.30
N ARG A 86 -5.02 -10.93 11.24
CA ARG A 86 -4.53 -12.06 12.01
C ARG A 86 -3.34 -11.64 12.88
N VAL A 87 -3.09 -12.38 13.95
CA VAL A 87 -1.98 -12.11 14.89
C VAL A 87 -0.94 -13.23 14.85
N ASP A 88 -1.33 -14.42 14.40
CA ASP A 88 -0.41 -15.52 14.15
C ASP A 88 0.58 -15.16 13.04
N HIS A 89 1.82 -15.66 13.15
CA HIS A 89 2.88 -15.43 12.16
C HIS A 89 3.12 -13.95 11.76
N MET A 90 2.81 -13.01 12.65
CA MET A 90 2.90 -11.57 12.38
C MET A 90 4.33 -11.13 12.04
N TRP A 91 5.35 -11.68 12.69
CA TRP A 91 6.73 -11.29 12.41
C TRP A 91 7.15 -11.73 11.00
N GLN A 92 6.71 -12.89 10.51
CA GLN A 92 6.93 -13.33 9.14
C GLN A 92 6.19 -12.39 8.18
N ALA A 93 4.92 -12.09 8.46
CA ALA A 93 4.08 -11.19 7.66
C ALA A 93 4.65 -9.77 7.55
N LEU A 94 5.48 -9.33 8.51
CA LEU A 94 6.15 -8.04 8.46
C LEU A 94 7.54 -8.12 7.82
N VAL A 95 8.39 -9.03 8.29
CA VAL A 95 9.81 -9.05 7.95
C VAL A 95 10.04 -9.57 6.53
N LEU A 96 9.39 -10.65 6.13
CA LEU A 96 9.65 -11.28 4.83
C LEU A 96 9.17 -10.40 3.65
N PRO A 97 7.94 -9.85 3.66
CA PRO A 97 7.51 -8.94 2.60
C PRO A 97 8.30 -7.63 2.58
N LEU A 98 8.71 -7.11 3.74
CA LEU A 98 9.56 -5.92 3.80
C LEU A 98 10.95 -6.19 3.21
N ALA A 99 11.58 -7.31 3.57
CA ALA A 99 12.86 -7.72 3.02
C ALA A 99 12.78 -7.98 1.51
N LEU A 100 11.73 -8.66 1.06
CA LEU A 100 11.49 -8.88 -0.37
C LEU A 100 11.31 -7.55 -1.11
N THR A 101 10.48 -6.65 -0.58
CA THR A 101 10.27 -5.32 -1.19
C THR A 101 11.56 -4.51 -1.19
N SER A 102 12.36 -4.56 -0.13
CA SER A 102 13.62 -3.80 -0.03
C SER A 102 14.66 -4.22 -1.06
N LEU A 103 14.67 -5.49 -1.50
CA LEU A 103 15.51 -5.95 -2.62
C LEU A 103 15.22 -5.19 -3.92
N MET A 104 13.94 -4.96 -4.23
CA MET A 104 13.56 -4.16 -5.40
C MET A 104 14.07 -2.71 -5.32
N TYR A 105 14.30 -2.21 -4.10
CA TYR A 105 14.82 -0.87 -3.82
C TYR A 105 16.31 -0.85 -3.46
N ALA A 106 17.06 -1.94 -3.66
CA ALA A 106 18.45 -2.04 -3.22
C ALA A 106 19.35 -0.89 -3.73
N GLY A 107 19.20 -0.47 -4.99
CA GLY A 107 19.94 0.69 -5.50
C GLY A 107 19.50 2.01 -4.89
N SER A 108 18.19 2.23 -4.66
CA SER A 108 17.69 3.41 -3.95
C SER A 108 18.21 3.46 -2.50
N LEU A 109 18.27 2.31 -1.81
CA LEU A 109 18.86 2.18 -0.48
C LEU A 109 20.35 2.51 -0.50
N LEU A 110 21.09 1.95 -1.46
CA LEU A 110 22.50 2.24 -1.61
C LEU A 110 22.75 3.72 -1.89
N LEU A 111 21.95 4.34 -2.76
CA LEU A 111 22.07 5.76 -3.03
C LEU A 111 21.82 6.61 -1.78
N LYS A 112 20.73 6.35 -1.05
CA LYS A 112 20.41 7.09 0.19
C LYS A 112 21.46 6.87 1.28
N SER A 113 21.99 5.65 1.42
CA SER A 113 23.04 5.35 2.39
C SER A 113 24.38 5.99 2.04
N LEU A 114 24.74 6.07 0.75
CA LEU A 114 25.91 6.83 0.29
C LEU A 114 25.76 8.33 0.58
N GLN A 115 24.58 8.91 0.32
CA GLN A 115 24.29 10.31 0.66
C GLN A 115 24.39 10.57 2.17
N LEU A 116 23.86 9.65 2.98
CA LEU A 116 23.95 9.74 4.43
C LEU A 116 25.42 9.61 4.88
N PHE A 117 26.17 8.68 4.32
CA PHE A 117 27.59 8.50 4.61
C PHE A 117 28.42 9.74 4.24
N ASP A 118 28.19 10.33 3.07
CA ASP A 118 28.86 11.56 2.64
C ASP A 118 28.53 12.73 3.57
N PHE A 119 27.27 12.86 3.99
CA PHE A 119 26.84 13.85 4.99
C PHE A 119 27.54 13.65 6.34
N TRP A 120 27.58 12.42 6.84
CA TRP A 120 28.29 12.06 8.08
C TRP A 120 29.79 12.32 7.96
N ARG A 121 30.43 11.98 6.83
CA ARG A 121 31.85 12.24 6.59
C ARG A 121 32.15 13.73 6.60
N GLN A 122 31.32 14.56 5.98
CA GLN A 122 31.48 16.02 5.97
C GLN A 122 31.37 16.60 7.37
N HIS A 123 30.45 16.11 8.20
CA HIS A 123 30.32 16.56 9.60
C HIS A 123 31.44 16.04 10.51
N ALA A 124 31.91 14.81 10.33
CA ALA A 124 33.03 14.26 11.09
C ALA A 124 34.37 14.95 10.80
N PHE A 125 34.55 15.52 9.60
CA PHE A 125 35.74 16.29 9.24
C PHE A 125 35.78 17.70 9.87
N PHE A 126 34.62 18.28 10.21
CA PHE A 126 34.52 19.59 10.85
C PHE A 126 34.38 19.53 12.38
N GLY A 127 33.89 18.41 12.94
CA GLY A 127 33.78 18.17 14.38
C GLY A 127 34.73 17.05 14.82
N GLY A 128 35.84 17.40 15.48
CA GLY A 128 36.88 16.45 15.85
C GLY A 128 36.39 15.24 16.66
N GLY A 129 36.66 14.04 16.14
CA GLY A 129 36.60 12.76 16.85
C GLY A 129 35.21 12.12 16.97
N LEU A 130 35.16 10.79 16.77
CA LEU A 130 34.03 9.91 17.11
C LEU A 130 33.82 9.89 18.64
N SER A 131 33.28 10.96 19.20
CA SER A 131 32.98 11.13 20.63
C SER A 131 31.53 10.72 20.93
N PHE A 132 31.25 10.45 22.20
CA PHE A 132 29.91 10.31 22.79
C PHE A 132 28.95 11.45 22.37
N ASP A 133 29.50 12.64 22.08
CA ASP A 133 28.76 13.78 21.53
C ASP A 133 28.16 13.53 20.14
N SER A 134 28.82 12.74 19.28
CA SER A 134 28.29 12.36 17.97
C SER A 134 27.09 11.42 18.10
N PHE A 135 27.13 10.47 19.04
CA PHE A 135 26.01 9.58 19.32
C PHE A 135 24.82 10.36 19.89
N LYS A 136 25.07 11.28 20.82
CA LYS A 136 24.03 12.17 21.37
C LYS A 136 23.41 13.05 20.29
N CYS A 137 24.22 13.63 19.41
CA CYS A 137 23.74 14.44 18.28
C CYS A 137 22.92 13.62 17.27
N ALA A 138 23.31 12.37 17.01
CA ALA A 138 22.53 11.46 16.17
C ALA A 138 21.20 11.07 16.82
N ALA A 139 21.21 10.81 18.14
CA ALA A 139 19.99 10.52 18.89
C ALA A 139 19.04 11.72 18.93
N THR A 140 19.54 12.94 19.17
CA THR A 140 18.72 14.16 19.11
C THR A 140 18.21 14.42 17.71
N SER A 141 19.05 14.26 16.67
CA SER A 141 18.61 14.40 15.27
C SER A 141 17.53 13.39 14.89
N PHE A 142 17.62 12.17 15.42
CA PHE A 142 16.60 11.14 15.23
C PHE A 142 15.29 11.49 15.95
N ILE A 143 15.36 12.01 17.18
CA ILE A 143 14.19 12.49 17.93
C ILE A 143 13.56 13.70 17.24
N ASP A 144 14.36 14.65 16.77
CA ASP A 144 13.91 15.82 16.02
C ASP A 144 13.24 15.40 14.72
N TRP A 145 13.81 14.42 14.01
CA TRP A 145 13.20 13.81 12.84
C TRP A 145 11.88 13.11 13.18
N LEU A 146 11.81 12.35 14.28
CA LEU A 146 10.56 11.70 14.74
C LEU A 146 9.49 12.73 15.11
N SER A 147 9.86 13.84 15.76
CA SER A 147 8.94 14.92 16.11
C SER A 147 8.47 15.71 14.88
N ALA A 148 9.33 15.89 13.88
CA ALA A 148 8.98 16.45 12.57
C ALA A 148 8.03 15.52 11.79
N ILE A 149 8.21 14.21 11.93
CA ILE A 149 7.29 13.19 11.38
C ILE A 149 5.93 13.26 12.06
N SER A 150 5.89 13.34 13.39
CA SER A 150 4.64 13.31 14.15
C SER A 150 3.81 14.58 13.94
N SER A 151 4.46 15.73 13.73
CA SER A 151 3.80 17.03 13.54
C SER A 151 3.33 17.27 12.10
N ASN A 152 3.85 16.54 11.11
CA ASN A 152 3.52 16.77 9.71
C ASN A 152 2.36 15.89 9.24
N VAL A 153 1.23 16.52 8.94
CA VAL A 153 0.02 15.87 8.43
C VAL A 153 0.26 15.08 7.13
N MET A 154 1.21 15.52 6.29
CA MET A 154 1.56 14.80 5.05
C MET A 154 2.26 13.47 5.34
N THR A 155 3.04 13.42 6.41
CA THR A 155 3.72 12.20 6.85
C THR A 155 2.72 11.18 7.35
N TRP A 156 1.74 11.60 8.17
CA TRP A 156 0.61 10.77 8.58
C TRP A 156 -0.19 10.23 7.40
N ARG A 157 -0.45 11.08 6.39
CA ARG A 157 -1.12 10.67 5.15
C ARG A 157 -0.34 9.56 4.44
N ASN A 158 0.97 9.75 4.28
CA ASN A 158 1.80 8.89 3.43
C ASN A 158 2.16 7.56 4.09
N TYR A 159 2.29 7.51 5.42
CA TYR A 159 2.81 6.32 6.13
C TYR A 159 1.80 5.60 7.01
N ILE A 160 0.68 6.23 7.37
CA ILE A 160 -0.29 5.65 8.29
C ILE A 160 -1.67 5.60 7.66
N VAL A 161 -2.31 6.77 7.51
CA VAL A 161 -3.73 6.83 7.17
C VAL A 161 -3.97 6.30 5.76
N GLY A 162 -3.25 6.80 4.75
CA GLY A 162 -3.41 6.38 3.35
C GLY A 162 -3.18 4.89 3.16
N PRO A 163 -1.98 4.36 3.48
CA PRO A 163 -1.69 2.93 3.33
C PRO A 163 -2.70 2.04 4.06
N LEU A 164 -3.04 2.36 5.31
CA LEU A 164 -3.96 1.53 6.11
C LEU A 164 -5.36 1.49 5.51
N THR A 165 -5.94 2.64 5.17
CA THR A 165 -7.30 2.70 4.62
C THR A 165 -7.37 2.10 3.22
N GLU A 166 -6.34 2.33 2.40
CA GLU A 166 -6.26 1.77 1.05
C GLU A 166 -6.11 0.24 1.09
N GLU A 167 -5.23 -0.32 1.92
CA GLU A 167 -5.10 -1.78 2.01
C GLU A 167 -6.36 -2.45 2.60
N LEU A 168 -7.02 -1.83 3.58
CA LEU A 168 -8.28 -2.36 4.12
C LEU A 168 -9.39 -2.41 3.05
N VAL A 169 -9.57 -1.35 2.26
CA VAL A 169 -10.63 -1.32 1.25
C VAL A 169 -10.26 -2.19 0.04
N PHE A 170 -9.07 -1.98 -0.54
CA PHE A 170 -8.72 -2.60 -1.81
C PHE A 170 -8.22 -4.04 -1.68
N ARG A 171 -7.70 -4.46 -0.51
CA ARG A 171 -7.21 -5.84 -0.30
C ARG A 171 -8.17 -6.58 0.62
N ALA A 172 -8.32 -6.12 1.87
CA ALA A 172 -9.13 -6.84 2.84
C ALA A 172 -10.61 -6.96 2.44
N CYS A 173 -11.20 -5.95 1.77
CA CYS A 173 -12.60 -6.03 1.34
C CYS A 173 -12.75 -6.64 -0.07
N MET A 174 -12.10 -6.06 -1.08
CA MET A 174 -12.32 -6.44 -2.48
C MET A 174 -11.80 -7.83 -2.85
N ILE A 175 -10.63 -8.24 -2.34
CA ILE A 175 -10.03 -9.52 -2.74
C ILE A 175 -10.92 -10.69 -2.30
N PRO A 176 -11.40 -10.77 -1.03
CA PRO A 176 -12.34 -11.80 -0.64
C PRO A 176 -13.64 -11.82 -1.46
N ILE A 177 -14.21 -10.65 -1.78
CA ILE A 177 -15.41 -10.56 -2.63
C ILE A 177 -15.16 -11.19 -4.00
N LEU A 178 -14.02 -10.88 -4.64
CA LEU A 178 -13.66 -11.44 -5.94
C LEU A 178 -13.38 -12.94 -5.86
N LEU A 179 -12.63 -13.40 -4.85
CA LEU A 179 -12.31 -14.83 -4.67
C LEU A 179 -13.58 -15.66 -4.38
N CYS A 180 -14.40 -15.27 -3.41
CA CYS A 180 -15.68 -15.95 -3.12
C CYS A 180 -16.68 -15.82 -4.28
N GLY A 181 -16.50 -14.83 -5.17
CA GLY A 181 -17.23 -14.69 -6.44
C GLY A 181 -16.83 -15.67 -7.54
N GLY A 182 -15.86 -16.56 -7.27
CA GLY A 182 -15.35 -17.56 -8.22
C GLY A 182 -14.34 -17.00 -9.23
N PHE A 183 -13.67 -15.87 -8.93
CA PHE A 183 -12.53 -15.42 -9.73
C PHE A 183 -11.27 -16.20 -9.37
N LYS A 184 -10.49 -16.57 -10.39
CA LYS A 184 -9.18 -17.17 -10.17
C LYS A 184 -8.25 -16.16 -9.48
N PRO A 185 -7.36 -16.60 -8.56
CA PRO A 185 -6.43 -15.70 -7.85
C PRO A 185 -5.65 -14.75 -8.76
N TYR A 186 -5.16 -15.24 -9.89
CA TYR A 186 -4.45 -14.42 -10.88
C TYR A 186 -5.30 -13.26 -11.42
N ASN A 187 -6.58 -13.50 -11.73
CA ASN A 187 -7.47 -12.45 -12.22
C ASN A 187 -7.74 -11.41 -11.12
N THR A 188 -7.91 -11.85 -9.89
CA THR A 188 -8.11 -10.98 -8.72
C THR A 188 -6.90 -10.09 -8.47
N MET A 189 -5.67 -10.62 -8.64
CA MET A 189 -4.42 -9.86 -8.50
C MET A 189 -4.37 -8.67 -9.46
N VAL A 190 -4.85 -8.82 -10.69
CA VAL A 190 -4.81 -7.77 -11.72
C VAL A 190 -6.01 -6.84 -11.66
N LEU A 191 -7.21 -7.37 -11.38
CA LEU A 191 -8.46 -6.61 -11.46
C LEU A 191 -8.60 -5.58 -10.33
N GLY A 192 -8.27 -5.94 -9.09
CA GLY A 192 -8.35 -5.02 -7.94
C GLY A 192 -7.54 -3.72 -8.14
N PRO A 193 -6.25 -3.81 -8.52
CA PRO A 193 -5.39 -2.66 -8.79
C PRO A 193 -5.85 -1.75 -9.94
N ILE A 194 -6.59 -2.29 -10.91
CA ILE A 194 -7.18 -1.46 -11.99
C ILE A 194 -8.22 -0.52 -11.41
N PHE A 195 -9.10 -1.00 -10.53
CA PHE A 195 -10.07 -0.15 -9.84
C PHE A 195 -9.38 0.90 -8.95
N PHE A 196 -8.33 0.49 -8.24
CA PHE A 196 -7.49 1.39 -7.44
C PHE A 196 -6.81 2.48 -8.28
N SER A 197 -6.32 2.15 -9.48
CA SER A 197 -5.69 3.12 -10.38
C SER A 197 -6.69 4.08 -11.02
N LEU A 198 -7.87 3.60 -11.42
CA LEU A 198 -8.93 4.46 -11.98
C LEU A 198 -9.44 5.48 -10.97
N ALA A 199 -9.52 5.09 -9.69
CA ALA A 199 -9.82 5.98 -8.58
C ALA A 199 -8.87 7.19 -8.48
N HIS A 200 -7.60 7.00 -8.86
CA HIS A 200 -6.59 8.06 -8.83
C HIS A 200 -6.60 8.97 -10.07
N LEU A 201 -7.17 8.51 -11.20
CA LEU A 201 -7.23 9.27 -12.46
C LEU A 201 -7.98 10.61 -12.30
N ASN A 202 -9.06 10.62 -11.50
CA ASN A 202 -9.92 11.80 -11.33
C ASN A 202 -9.18 13.02 -10.77
N HIS A 203 -8.25 12.82 -9.82
CA HIS A 203 -7.49 13.91 -9.23
C HIS A 203 -6.48 14.53 -10.22
N PHE A 204 -5.95 13.70 -11.14
CA PHE A 204 -4.98 14.16 -12.12
C PHE A 204 -5.64 14.92 -13.28
N MET A 205 -6.84 14.52 -13.72
CA MET A 205 -7.57 15.22 -14.77
C MET A 205 -7.98 16.65 -14.37
N GLU A 206 -8.32 16.87 -13.10
CA GLU A 206 -8.69 18.21 -12.60
C GLU A 206 -7.48 19.17 -12.57
N ILE A 207 -6.31 18.69 -12.13
CA ILE A 207 -5.07 19.47 -12.13
C ILE A 207 -4.61 19.77 -13.56
N TYR A 208 -4.74 18.78 -14.46
CA TYR A 208 -4.38 18.88 -15.87
C TYR A 208 -5.25 19.91 -16.63
N THR A 209 -6.55 19.96 -16.36
CA THR A 209 -7.46 20.92 -17.02
C THR A 209 -7.18 22.37 -16.60
N LYS A 210 -6.59 22.59 -15.41
CA LYS A 210 -6.28 23.92 -14.86
C LYS A 210 -4.89 24.45 -15.22
N GLN A 211 -3.95 23.60 -15.60
CA GLN A 211 -2.58 23.99 -15.94
C GLN A 211 -2.28 23.59 -17.39
N ASN A 212 -2.20 24.58 -18.30
CA ASN A 212 -1.91 24.46 -19.74
C ASN A 212 -0.55 23.80 -20.07
N TYR A 213 -0.33 22.56 -19.63
CA TYR A 213 0.89 21.81 -19.92
C TYR A 213 0.89 21.25 -21.34
N ILE A 214 2.11 21.03 -21.86
CA ILE A 214 2.36 20.23 -23.05
C ILE A 214 1.76 18.84 -22.84
N ILE A 215 0.58 18.62 -23.44
CA ILE A 215 -0.30 17.45 -23.32
C ILE A 215 0.48 16.13 -23.27
N LYS A 216 1.48 15.98 -24.15
CA LYS A 216 2.29 14.77 -24.27
C LYS A 216 3.15 14.47 -23.03
N LYS A 217 3.80 15.48 -22.43
CA LYS A 217 4.68 15.29 -21.27
C LYS A 217 3.88 14.98 -20.01
N ALA A 218 2.75 15.68 -19.83
CA ALA A 218 1.84 15.42 -18.72
C ALA A 218 1.21 14.01 -18.83
N ALA A 219 0.74 13.62 -20.03
CA ALA A 219 0.21 12.28 -20.27
C ALA A 219 1.24 11.18 -19.96
N MET A 220 2.51 11.38 -20.31
CA MET A 220 3.59 10.44 -20.01
C MET A 220 3.82 10.28 -18.49
N ILE A 221 3.86 11.38 -17.74
CA ILE A 221 4.05 11.35 -16.28
C ILE A 221 2.86 10.66 -15.60
N ILE A 222 1.63 11.00 -16.02
CA ILE A 222 0.40 10.39 -15.48
C ILE A 222 0.38 8.90 -15.81
N GLY A 223 0.66 8.52 -17.06
CA GLY A 223 0.71 7.13 -17.49
C GLY A 223 1.73 6.32 -16.71
N LEU A 224 2.92 6.88 -16.46
CA LEU A 224 3.95 6.23 -15.65
C LEU A 224 3.50 6.06 -14.19
N GLN A 225 2.90 7.10 -13.61
CA GLN A 225 2.40 7.05 -12.23
C GLN A 225 1.28 6.02 -12.07
N LEU A 226 0.31 6.00 -12.99
CA LEU A 226 -0.77 5.00 -12.97
C LEU A 226 -0.25 3.59 -13.22
N GLY A 227 0.66 3.42 -14.18
CA GLY A 227 1.29 2.13 -14.45
C GLY A 227 2.02 1.58 -13.22
N TYR A 228 2.78 2.44 -12.54
CA TYR A 228 3.42 2.09 -11.28
C TYR A 228 2.39 1.72 -10.19
N THR A 229 1.30 2.48 -10.07
CA THR A 229 0.20 2.18 -9.13
C THR A 229 -0.46 0.82 -9.40
N VAL A 230 -0.67 0.45 -10.66
CA VAL A 230 -1.21 -0.87 -11.02
C VAL A 230 -0.21 -1.99 -10.71
N LEU A 231 1.07 -1.80 -11.02
CA LEU A 231 2.13 -2.78 -10.74
C LEU A 231 2.28 -3.01 -9.24
N PHE A 232 2.45 -1.93 -8.47
CA PHE A 232 2.51 -2.00 -7.01
C PHE A 232 1.23 -2.63 -6.45
N GLY A 233 0.08 -2.22 -6.97
CA GLY A 233 -1.18 -2.74 -6.49
C GLY A 233 -1.32 -4.24 -6.73
N SER A 234 -0.83 -4.73 -7.87
CA SER A 234 -0.83 -6.16 -8.21
C SER A 234 0.12 -6.95 -7.30
N TYR A 235 1.27 -6.37 -6.98
CA TYR A 235 2.20 -6.94 -6.00
C TYR A 235 1.59 -7.00 -4.59
N ALA A 236 0.91 -5.95 -4.14
CA ALA A 236 0.19 -5.94 -2.86
C ALA A 236 -0.92 -7.01 -2.82
N SER A 237 -1.71 -7.14 -3.90
CA SER A 237 -2.70 -8.21 -4.02
C SER A 237 -2.06 -9.61 -4.02
N PHE A 238 -0.91 -9.78 -4.68
CA PHE A 238 -0.14 -11.01 -4.65
C PHE A 238 0.31 -11.35 -3.22
N LEU A 239 0.89 -10.39 -2.48
CA LEU A 239 1.30 -10.57 -1.09
C LEU A 239 0.11 -10.97 -0.21
N PHE A 240 -1.02 -10.29 -0.33
CA PHE A 240 -2.22 -10.61 0.44
C PHE A 240 -2.72 -12.03 0.12
N ILE A 241 -2.81 -12.39 -1.17
CA ILE A 241 -3.33 -13.70 -1.59
C ILE A 241 -2.40 -14.84 -1.15
N ARG A 242 -1.09 -14.61 -1.16
CA ARG A 242 -0.10 -15.64 -0.84
C ARG A 242 0.10 -15.83 0.65
N THR A 243 0.07 -14.75 1.42
CA THR A 243 0.31 -14.79 2.87
C THR A 243 -0.98 -14.96 3.67
N GLY A 244 -2.11 -14.45 3.18
CA GLY A 244 -3.36 -14.37 3.94
C GLY A 244 -3.33 -13.31 5.06
N HIS A 245 -2.32 -12.43 5.07
CA HIS A 245 -2.14 -11.37 6.07
C HIS A 245 -2.24 -10.00 5.44
N LEU A 246 -3.00 -9.09 6.06
CA LEU A 246 -3.06 -7.68 5.65
C LEU A 246 -1.77 -6.93 5.98
N ALA A 247 -1.02 -7.38 7.00
CA ALA A 247 0.24 -6.76 7.39
C ALA A 247 1.30 -6.82 6.27
N ALA A 248 1.28 -7.88 5.45
CA ALA A 248 2.23 -8.09 4.35
C ALA A 248 2.16 -7.02 3.24
N PRO A 249 1.00 -6.76 2.60
CA PRO A 249 0.90 -5.65 1.66
C PRO A 249 1.04 -4.28 2.35
N LEU A 250 0.58 -4.14 3.60
CA LEU A 250 0.66 -2.87 4.32
C LEU A 250 2.10 -2.41 4.55
N VAL A 251 2.98 -3.29 5.04
CA VAL A 251 4.39 -2.95 5.27
C VAL A 251 5.10 -2.64 3.95
N ALA A 252 4.80 -3.38 2.88
CA ALA A 252 5.32 -3.12 1.55
C ALA A 252 4.85 -1.75 1.02
N HIS A 253 3.58 -1.39 1.26
CA HIS A 253 3.03 -0.09 0.89
C HIS A 253 3.73 1.06 1.61
N VAL A 254 3.80 1.01 2.94
CA VAL A 254 4.47 2.05 3.73
C VAL A 254 5.92 2.21 3.28
N TYR A 255 6.62 1.11 3.03
CA TYR A 255 7.99 1.11 2.55
C TYR A 255 8.13 1.72 1.15
N CYS A 256 7.26 1.38 0.20
CA CYS A 256 7.23 2.00 -1.13
C CYS A 256 6.97 3.51 -1.03
N ASN A 257 6.04 3.96 -0.16
CA ASN A 257 5.79 5.39 0.05
C ASN A 257 7.00 6.11 0.65
N PHE A 258 7.77 5.44 1.51
CA PHE A 258 9.00 6.00 2.09
C PHE A 258 10.14 6.08 1.07
N MET A 259 10.27 5.07 0.21
CA MET A 259 11.34 5.00 -0.79
C MET A 259 11.04 5.82 -2.04
N GLY A 260 9.78 6.01 -2.40
CA GLY A 260 9.36 6.66 -3.64
C GLY A 260 9.48 5.72 -4.84
N LEU A 261 9.81 6.26 -6.02
CA LEU A 261 10.08 5.44 -7.19
C LEU A 261 11.47 4.77 -7.09
N PRO A 262 11.61 3.49 -7.48
CA PRO A 262 12.90 2.81 -7.47
C PRO A 262 13.85 3.45 -8.50
N VAL A 263 15.09 3.70 -8.08
CA VAL A 263 16.15 4.22 -8.97
C VAL A 263 16.73 3.04 -9.74
N LEU A 264 16.33 2.91 -11.01
CA LEU A 264 16.78 1.80 -11.86
C LEU A 264 18.16 2.04 -12.48
N HIS A 265 18.53 3.29 -12.72
CA HIS A 265 19.79 3.66 -13.33
C HIS A 265 20.30 4.98 -12.78
N SER A 266 21.58 5.02 -12.40
CA SER A 266 22.27 6.24 -12.00
C SER A 266 23.45 6.50 -12.91
N GLN A 267 23.41 7.61 -13.66
CA GLN A 267 24.52 8.04 -14.53
C GLN A 267 25.80 8.36 -13.76
N ARG A 268 25.72 8.60 -12.45
CA ARG A 268 26.85 9.06 -11.63
C ARG A 268 27.52 7.95 -10.81
N SER A 269 26.87 6.79 -10.64
CA SER A 269 27.41 5.70 -9.85
C SER A 269 27.02 4.35 -10.43
N GLY A 270 27.99 3.69 -11.08
CA GLY A 270 27.83 2.33 -11.61
C GLY A 270 27.43 1.32 -10.52
N ILE A 271 27.92 1.52 -9.29
CA ILE A 271 27.63 0.65 -8.14
C ILE A 271 26.13 0.68 -7.78
N VAL A 272 25.48 1.85 -7.85
CA VAL A 272 24.02 1.97 -7.62
C VAL A 272 23.24 1.18 -8.65
N THR A 273 23.63 1.26 -9.92
CA THR A 273 22.99 0.51 -11.00
C THR A 273 23.19 -1.00 -10.83
N ILE A 274 24.40 -1.44 -10.46
CA ILE A 274 24.69 -2.85 -10.16
C ILE A 274 23.83 -3.34 -8.98
N ALA A 275 23.73 -2.55 -7.91
CA ALA A 275 22.89 -2.87 -6.75
C ALA A 275 21.41 -2.98 -7.13
N SER A 276 20.89 -2.10 -7.99
CA SER A 276 19.52 -2.21 -8.51
C SER A 276 19.29 -3.50 -9.29
N ILE A 277 20.24 -3.89 -10.15
CA ILE A 277 20.14 -5.13 -10.95
C ILE A 277 20.19 -6.37 -10.04
N ILE A 278 21.17 -6.44 -9.13
CA ILE A 278 21.30 -7.56 -8.18
C ILE A 278 20.06 -7.64 -7.29
N GLY A 279 19.59 -6.51 -6.78
CA GLY A 279 18.37 -6.44 -5.97
C GLY A 279 17.14 -6.93 -6.72
N PHE A 280 16.96 -6.51 -7.98
CA PHE A 280 15.87 -6.98 -8.83
C PHE A 280 15.93 -8.48 -9.12
N LEU A 281 17.11 -9.02 -9.45
CA LEU A 281 17.29 -10.46 -9.66
C LEU A 281 17.02 -11.25 -8.37
N GLY A 282 17.48 -10.74 -7.23
CA GLY A 282 17.19 -11.30 -5.91
C GLY A 282 15.70 -11.30 -5.59
N PHE A 283 15.01 -10.20 -5.89
CA PHE A 283 13.55 -10.11 -5.76
C PHE A 283 12.85 -11.19 -6.59
N LEU A 284 13.20 -11.35 -7.88
CA LEU A 284 12.59 -12.36 -8.74
C LEU A 284 12.83 -13.79 -8.23
N TRP A 285 14.04 -14.07 -7.74
CA TRP A 285 14.41 -15.39 -7.24
C TRP A 285 13.70 -15.74 -5.92
N LEU A 286 13.54 -14.76 -5.04
CA LEU A 286 12.96 -14.94 -3.70
C LEU A 286 11.45 -14.69 -3.64
N LEU A 287 10.83 -14.18 -4.71
CA LEU A 287 9.41 -13.82 -4.77
C LEU A 287 8.51 -14.97 -4.31
N PHE A 288 8.68 -16.18 -4.85
CA PHE A 288 7.88 -17.34 -4.48
C PHE A 288 8.32 -18.01 -3.18
N PRO A 289 9.63 -18.24 -2.93
CA PRO A 289 10.10 -18.83 -1.68
C PRO A 289 9.68 -18.02 -0.44
N MET A 290 9.83 -16.70 -0.46
CA MET A 290 9.51 -15.85 0.70
C MET A 290 8.01 -15.58 0.86
N THR A 291 7.19 -15.91 -0.14
CA THR A 291 5.71 -15.77 -0.08
C THR A 291 5.02 -17.14 -0.09
N GLY A 292 5.71 -18.21 0.30
CA GLY A 292 5.11 -19.52 0.48
C GLY A 292 4.05 -19.49 1.59
N PRO A 293 2.80 -19.92 1.36
CA PRO A 293 1.72 -19.90 2.36
C PRO A 293 2.08 -20.62 3.67
N GLU A 294 2.91 -21.65 3.58
CA GLU A 294 3.44 -22.46 4.70
C GLU A 294 4.20 -21.61 5.74
N LEU A 295 4.79 -20.48 5.34
CA LEU A 295 5.52 -19.59 6.26
C LEU A 295 4.58 -18.72 7.10
N TYR A 296 3.31 -18.65 6.72
CA TYR A 296 2.32 -17.71 7.27
C TYR A 296 1.08 -18.39 7.84
N ASN A 297 0.96 -19.71 7.69
CA ASN A 297 -0.22 -20.49 8.05
C ASN A 297 0.19 -21.84 8.63
N ASP A 298 -0.42 -22.23 9.76
CA ASP A 298 -0.23 -23.57 10.33
C ASP A 298 -1.08 -24.64 9.63
N ARG A 299 -2.14 -24.23 8.92
CA ARG A 299 -3.04 -25.09 8.13
C ARG A 299 -3.60 -24.31 6.94
N ILE A 300 -3.60 -24.93 5.75
CA ILE A 300 -4.09 -24.31 4.50
C ILE A 300 -5.59 -24.63 4.27
N ASP A 301 -6.13 -25.61 4.98
CA ASP A 301 -7.27 -26.40 4.49
C ASP A 301 -8.66 -25.90 4.92
N ASN A 302 -8.76 -24.84 5.72
CA ASN A 302 -10.00 -24.49 6.43
C ASN A 302 -10.78 -23.29 5.86
N CYS A 303 -10.35 -22.71 4.75
CA CYS A 303 -11.03 -21.54 4.16
C CYS A 303 -11.63 -21.89 2.80
N SER A 304 -12.95 -22.07 2.76
CA SER A 304 -13.71 -22.44 1.54
C SER A 304 -13.58 -21.43 0.39
N CYS A 305 -13.25 -20.17 0.66
CA CYS A 305 -13.04 -19.15 -0.38
C CYS A 305 -11.60 -19.07 -0.93
N TRP A 306 -10.67 -19.85 -0.37
CA TRP A 306 -9.23 -19.77 -0.69
C TRP A 306 -8.69 -21.04 -1.39
N GLN A 307 -9.54 -22.05 -1.58
CA GLN A 307 -9.31 -23.24 -2.42
C GLN A 307 -9.72 -22.96 -3.87
#